data_AF-A0A2G8SN74-F1
#
_entry.id   AF-A0A2G8SN74-F1
#
_cell.length_a   1.000
_cell.length_b   1.000
_cell.length_c   1.000
_cell.angle_alpha   90.00
_cell.angle_beta   90.00
_cell.angle_gamma   90.00
#
_symmetry.space_group_name_H-M   'P 1'
#
loop_
_entity.id
_entity.type
_entity.pdbx_description
1 polymer ?
#
loop_
_entity_poly.entity_id
_entity_poly.type
_entity_poly.pdbx_seq_one_letter_code
_entity_poly.pdbx_strand_id
1 'polypeptide(L)'
;MMFRPVVFFFAVVAFASSLVCAAPVAEIATRQIGDIQCNINRLSFVGDIAGLQITLKTLSAQTADDRDPTASAGIQSVTNNISAVQSALGTIAEAILTGQAVPAEARVQVESNLAAAQSTLAEITSADPAVTANLQNAKTQMQNVDLVGSGILVNCK
;
A
#
# COMPACT_ATOMS: atom_id res chain seq x y z
N MET A 1 20.86 16.96 -73.39
CA MET A 1 20.51 17.75 -72.20
C MET A 1 19.26 17.16 -71.58
N MET A 2 19.40 16.44 -70.47
CA MET A 2 18.29 16.13 -69.56
C MET A 2 18.91 15.77 -68.21
N PHE A 3 18.81 16.69 -67.25
CA PHE A 3 19.25 16.46 -65.88
C PHE A 3 18.17 16.99 -64.93
N ARG A 4 17.61 16.04 -64.16
CA ARG A 4 17.04 16.11 -62.79
C ARG A 4 15.95 17.16 -62.47
N PRO A 5 14.89 16.69 -61.79
CA PRO A 5 14.66 17.22 -60.45
C PRO A 5 14.25 16.10 -59.47
N VAL A 6 15.23 15.51 -58.78
CA VAL A 6 14.99 14.58 -57.64
C VAL A 6 15.51 15.17 -56.32
N VAL A 7 15.89 16.45 -56.30
CA VAL A 7 16.67 17.01 -55.18
C VAL A 7 15.83 17.85 -54.19
N PHE A 8 14.54 18.07 -54.43
CA PHE A 8 13.76 19.01 -53.59
C PHE A 8 12.93 18.41 -52.46
N PHE A 9 12.93 17.09 -52.24
CA PHE A 9 12.12 16.47 -51.19
C PHE A 9 12.85 16.14 -49.88
N PHE A 10 14.18 16.35 -49.81
CA PHE A 10 14.97 15.95 -48.64
C PHE A 10 15.27 17.07 -47.63
N ALA A 11 14.90 18.32 -47.91
CA ALA A 11 15.30 19.46 -47.08
C ALA A 11 14.28 19.86 -45.99
N VAL A 12 13.05 19.36 -46.00
CA VAL A 12 11.99 19.79 -45.07
C VAL A 12 11.86 18.89 -43.83
N VAL A 13 12.41 17.66 -43.87
CA VAL A 13 12.32 16.72 -42.73
C VAL A 13 13.40 16.97 -41.66
N ALA A 14 14.41 17.79 -41.96
CA ALA A 14 15.54 18.04 -41.06
C ALA A 14 15.31 19.18 -40.04
N PHE A 15 14.18 19.89 -40.09
CA PHE A 15 13.94 21.06 -39.22
C PHE A 15 12.85 20.84 -38.14
N ALA A 16 12.26 19.65 -38.07
CA ALA A 16 11.22 19.33 -37.08
C ALA A 16 11.75 18.66 -35.80
N SER A 17 13.06 18.36 -35.72
CA SER A 17 13.68 17.58 -34.64
C SER A 17 14.38 18.42 -33.55
N SER A 18 14.36 19.75 -33.63
CA SER A 18 15.03 20.66 -32.68
C SER A 18 14.12 21.26 -31.60
N LEU A 19 12.88 20.78 -31.45
CA LEU A 19 11.93 21.23 -30.40
C LEU A 19 11.86 20.30 -29.18
N VAL A 20 12.90 19.50 -28.90
CA VAL A 20 13.06 18.86 -27.59
C VAL A 20 13.63 19.88 -26.59
N CYS A 21 12.96 21.02 -26.46
CA CYS A 21 13.22 21.98 -25.41
C CYS A 21 12.63 21.42 -24.10
N ALA A 22 13.53 21.06 -23.18
CA ALA A 22 13.31 21.08 -21.74
C ALA A 22 12.08 20.33 -21.23
N ALA A 23 12.14 18.99 -21.21
CA ALA A 23 11.51 18.29 -20.10
C ALA A 23 12.21 18.79 -18.80
N PRO A 24 11.47 19.28 -17.80
CA PRO A 24 12.08 19.87 -16.62
C PRO A 24 12.84 18.78 -15.85
N VAL A 25 14.17 18.88 -15.85
CA VAL A 25 15.07 17.98 -15.09
C VAL A 25 14.78 18.04 -13.57
N ALA A 26 14.08 19.08 -13.11
CA ALA A 26 13.57 19.21 -11.75
C ALA A 26 12.52 18.14 -11.40
N GLU A 27 11.76 17.61 -12.36
CA GLU A 27 10.77 16.57 -12.12
C GLU A 27 11.43 15.21 -11.82
N ILE A 28 12.64 14.97 -12.32
CA ILE A 28 13.42 13.75 -12.03
C ILE A 28 14.07 13.83 -10.64
N ALA A 29 14.50 15.02 -10.22
CA ALA A 29 15.12 15.22 -8.90
C ALA A 29 14.11 15.10 -7.74
N THR A 30 12.86 15.57 -7.92
CA THR A 30 11.79 15.37 -6.92
C THR A 30 11.31 13.92 -6.87
N ARG A 31 11.43 13.17 -7.98
CA ARG A 31 11.09 11.74 -8.00
C ARG A 31 12.02 10.93 -7.11
N GLN A 32 13.31 11.21 -7.00
CA GLN A 32 14.23 10.28 -6.31
C GLN A 32 14.19 10.30 -4.77
N ILE A 33 14.02 11.46 -4.12
CA ILE A 33 13.91 11.50 -2.65
C ILE A 33 12.49 11.14 -2.20
N GLY A 34 11.46 11.51 -2.99
CA GLY A 34 10.09 11.05 -2.81
C GLY A 34 9.94 9.54 -3.05
N ASP A 35 10.59 8.96 -4.06
CA ASP A 35 10.51 7.51 -4.38
C ASP A 35 11.07 6.66 -3.24
N ILE A 36 12.26 6.99 -2.72
CA ILE A 36 12.93 6.08 -1.78
C ILE A 36 12.15 6.01 -0.47
N GLN A 37 11.77 7.15 0.14
CA GLN A 37 10.97 7.14 1.36
C GLN A 37 9.55 6.60 1.11
N CYS A 38 8.96 6.89 -0.05
CA CYS A 38 7.69 6.29 -0.45
C CYS A 38 7.77 4.77 -0.52
N ASN A 39 8.78 4.23 -1.19
CA ASN A 39 8.98 2.79 -1.36
C ASN A 39 9.33 2.11 -0.03
N ILE A 40 10.11 2.78 0.83
CA ILE A 40 10.32 2.32 2.22
C ILE A 40 8.99 2.25 2.96
N ASN A 41 8.16 3.30 2.94
CA ASN A 41 6.88 3.30 3.63
C ASN A 41 5.94 2.23 3.05
N ARG A 42 5.89 2.05 1.73
CA ARG A 42 5.11 0.97 1.10
C ARG A 42 5.58 -0.41 1.54
N LEU A 43 6.89 -0.64 1.57
CA LEU A 43 7.45 -1.93 1.99
C LEU A 43 7.22 -2.17 3.49
N SER A 44 7.46 -1.17 4.34
CA SER A 44 7.18 -1.23 5.78
C SER A 44 5.71 -1.51 6.04
N PHE A 45 4.79 -0.88 5.31
CA PHE A 45 3.35 -1.11 5.47
C PHE A 45 2.97 -2.55 5.17
N VAL A 46 3.47 -3.11 4.06
CA VAL A 46 3.26 -4.53 3.71
C VAL A 46 3.88 -5.45 4.76
N GLY A 47 5.09 -5.11 5.25
CA GLY A 47 5.78 -5.86 6.30
C GLY A 47 5.01 -5.85 7.63
N ASP A 48 4.49 -4.71 8.05
CA ASP A 48 3.73 -4.54 9.29
C ASP A 48 2.40 -5.28 9.22
N ILE A 49 1.70 -5.25 8.07
CA ILE A 49 0.51 -6.07 7.83
C ILE A 49 0.83 -7.57 7.96
N ALA A 50 1.94 -8.03 7.36
CA ALA A 50 2.35 -9.43 7.46
C ALA A 50 2.71 -9.82 8.90
N GLY A 51 3.43 -8.96 9.62
CA GLY A 51 3.74 -9.14 11.05
C GLY A 51 2.47 -9.22 11.89
N LEU A 52 1.49 -8.36 11.63
CA LEU A 52 0.19 -8.39 12.29
C LEU A 52 -0.56 -9.69 12.02
N GLN A 53 -0.56 -10.21 10.79
CA GLN A 53 -1.21 -11.48 10.47
C GLN A 53 -0.61 -12.67 11.22
N ILE A 54 0.71 -12.69 11.41
CA ILE A 54 1.38 -13.72 12.21
C ILE A 54 0.87 -13.66 13.65
N THR A 55 0.81 -12.46 14.24
CA THR A 55 0.29 -12.27 15.60
C THR A 55 -1.18 -12.67 15.72
N LEU A 56 -2.02 -12.31 14.74
CA LEU A 56 -3.43 -12.69 14.70
C LEU A 56 -3.62 -14.21 14.59
N LYS A 57 -2.76 -14.91 13.83
CA LYS A 57 -2.78 -16.36 13.75
C LYS A 57 -2.45 -17.00 15.09
N THR A 58 -1.45 -16.47 15.81
CA THR A 58 -1.12 -16.91 17.18
C THR A 58 -2.28 -16.66 18.13
N LEU A 59 -2.89 -15.47 18.10
CA LEU A 59 -4.05 -15.14 18.93
C LEU A 59 -5.25 -16.03 18.62
N SER A 60 -5.49 -16.36 17.35
CA SER A 60 -6.56 -17.25 16.93
C SER A 60 -6.41 -18.65 17.53
N ALA A 61 -5.17 -19.18 17.55
CA ALA A 61 -4.88 -20.46 18.20
C ALA A 61 -5.05 -20.38 19.73
N GLN A 62 -4.51 -19.36 20.38
CA GLN A 62 -4.59 -19.21 21.84
C GLN A 62 -6.03 -19.04 22.34
N THR A 63 -6.81 -18.18 21.68
CA THR A 63 -8.21 -17.93 22.07
C THR A 63 -9.12 -19.14 21.82
N ALA A 64 -8.77 -20.01 20.87
CA ALA A 64 -9.46 -21.28 20.68
C ALA A 64 -9.21 -22.26 21.84
N ASP A 65 -7.96 -22.32 22.34
CA ASP A 65 -7.57 -23.19 23.46
C ASP A 65 -8.15 -22.70 24.80
N ASP A 66 -8.19 -21.38 25.01
CA ASP A 66 -8.66 -20.74 26.24
C ASP A 66 -10.20 -20.72 26.39
N ARG A 67 -10.93 -21.22 25.39
CA ARG A 67 -12.41 -21.21 25.33
C ARG A 67 -13.00 -19.81 25.57
N ASP A 68 -12.36 -18.77 25.01
CA ASP A 68 -12.88 -17.41 25.01
C ASP A 68 -13.55 -17.10 23.65
N PRO A 69 -14.86 -17.41 23.51
CA PRO A 69 -15.54 -17.25 22.23
C PRO A 69 -15.63 -15.79 21.78
N THR A 70 -15.65 -14.85 22.72
CA THR A 70 -15.72 -13.42 22.43
C THR A 70 -14.41 -12.94 21.85
N ALA A 71 -13.28 -13.27 22.50
CA ALA A 71 -11.97 -12.93 21.97
C ALA A 71 -11.71 -13.63 20.63
N SER A 72 -12.07 -14.90 20.50
CA SER A 72 -11.91 -15.66 19.25
C SER A 72 -12.69 -15.03 18.08
N ALA A 73 -13.96 -14.66 18.29
CA ALA A 73 -14.77 -13.99 17.28
C ALA A 73 -14.20 -12.62 16.90
N GLY A 74 -13.72 -11.86 17.89
CA GLY A 74 -13.04 -10.58 17.66
C GLY A 74 -11.78 -10.75 16.80
N ILE A 75 -10.91 -11.70 17.15
CA ILE A 75 -9.69 -11.99 16.38
C ILE A 75 -10.01 -12.44 14.96
N GLN A 76 -11.05 -13.24 14.77
CA GLN A 76 -11.51 -13.63 13.44
C GLN A 76 -12.01 -12.42 12.63
N SER A 77 -12.76 -11.51 13.25
CA SER A 77 -13.19 -10.26 12.60
C SER A 77 -12.01 -9.39 12.19
N VAL A 78 -11.03 -9.19 13.07
CA VAL A 78 -9.79 -8.46 12.75
C VAL A 78 -9.04 -9.12 11.59
N THR A 79 -8.93 -10.45 11.61
CA THR A 79 -8.27 -11.23 10.55
C THR A 79 -8.95 -11.01 9.20
N ASN A 80 -10.29 -11.08 9.15
CA ASN A 80 -11.07 -10.86 7.94
C ASN A 80 -10.86 -9.45 7.38
N ASN A 81 -10.87 -8.43 8.26
CA ASN A 81 -10.62 -7.05 7.85
C ASN A 81 -9.21 -6.88 7.27
N ILE A 82 -8.18 -7.47 7.89
CA ILE A 82 -6.81 -7.42 7.37
C ILE A 82 -6.68 -8.17 6.04
N SER A 83 -7.38 -9.30 5.85
CA SER A 83 -7.44 -9.97 4.56
C SER A 83 -8.13 -9.12 3.49
N ALA A 84 -9.18 -8.38 3.83
CA ALA A 84 -9.83 -7.45 2.93
C ALA A 84 -8.91 -6.28 2.54
N VAL A 85 -8.11 -5.76 3.49
CA VAL A 85 -7.05 -4.77 3.20
C VAL A 85 -6.07 -5.32 2.17
N GLN A 86 -5.58 -6.55 2.34
CA GLN A 86 -4.66 -7.16 1.38
C GLN A 86 -5.28 -7.33 -0.01
N SER A 87 -6.54 -7.74 -0.09
CA SER A 87 -7.26 -7.83 -1.36
C SER A 87 -7.35 -6.47 -2.05
N ALA A 88 -7.71 -5.42 -1.32
CA ALA A 88 -7.80 -4.06 -1.86
C ALA A 88 -6.42 -3.52 -2.29
N LEU A 89 -5.35 -3.81 -1.53
CA LEU A 89 -3.97 -3.51 -1.93
C LEU A 89 -3.58 -4.25 -3.21
N GLY A 90 -4.04 -5.48 -3.40
CA GLY A 90 -3.86 -6.23 -4.64
C GLY A 90 -4.47 -5.49 -5.84
N THR A 91 -5.70 -5.01 -5.71
CA THR A 91 -6.36 -4.19 -6.75
C THR A 91 -5.61 -2.88 -7.01
N ILE A 92 -5.11 -2.21 -5.97
CA ILE A 92 -4.31 -0.98 -6.11
C ILE A 92 -3.00 -1.29 -6.86
N ALA A 93 -2.32 -2.38 -6.49
CA ALA A 93 -1.07 -2.79 -7.11
C ALA A 93 -1.27 -3.14 -8.59
N GLU A 94 -2.35 -3.84 -8.93
CA GLU A 94 -2.71 -4.15 -10.32
C GLU A 94 -2.95 -2.89 -11.15
N ALA A 95 -3.71 -1.93 -10.61
CA ALA A 95 -3.95 -0.65 -11.29
C ALA A 95 -2.63 0.11 -11.55
N ILE A 96 -1.73 0.15 -10.57
CA ILE A 96 -0.41 0.76 -10.71
C ILE A 96 0.41 0.05 -11.79
N LEU A 97 0.48 -1.28 -11.76
CA LEU A 97 1.26 -2.08 -12.71
C LEU A 97 0.76 -1.96 -14.14
N THR A 98 -0.55 -1.76 -14.32
CA THR A 98 -1.19 -1.60 -15.63
C THR A 98 -1.26 -0.14 -16.08
N GLY A 99 -0.74 0.81 -15.29
CA GLY A 99 -0.80 2.25 -15.59
C GLY A 99 -2.20 2.85 -15.51
N GLN A 100 -3.14 2.16 -14.88
CA GLN A 100 -4.50 2.64 -14.65
C GLN A 100 -4.56 3.56 -13.43
N ALA A 101 -5.59 4.41 -13.40
CA ALA A 101 -5.89 5.18 -12.20
C ALA A 101 -6.26 4.24 -11.06
N VAL A 102 -5.69 4.46 -9.87
CA VAL A 102 -6.01 3.66 -8.68
C VAL A 102 -7.49 3.85 -8.32
N PRO A 103 -8.29 2.77 -8.26
CA PRO A 103 -9.71 2.85 -7.92
C PRO A 103 -9.93 3.55 -6.59
N ALA A 104 -10.94 4.45 -6.52
CA ALA A 104 -11.26 5.15 -5.28
C ALA A 104 -11.81 4.17 -4.23
N GLU A 105 -12.59 3.19 -4.69
CA GLU A 105 -13.22 2.14 -3.90
C GLU A 105 -12.17 1.30 -3.17
N ALA A 106 -11.09 0.91 -3.86
CA ALA A 106 -10.01 0.12 -3.24
C ALA A 106 -9.29 0.90 -2.13
N ARG A 107 -9.12 2.22 -2.30
CA ARG A 107 -8.54 3.08 -1.25
C ARG A 107 -9.46 3.18 -0.03
N VAL A 108 -10.75 3.39 -0.26
CA VAL A 108 -11.77 3.41 0.80
C VAL A 108 -11.85 2.06 1.53
N GLN A 109 -11.71 0.94 0.80
CA GLN A 109 -11.66 -0.39 1.41
C GLN A 109 -10.45 -0.56 2.32
N VAL A 110 -9.26 -0.09 1.93
CA VAL A 110 -8.09 -0.14 2.82
C VAL A 110 -8.36 0.65 4.11
N GLU A 111 -8.81 1.90 3.99
CA GLU A 111 -9.06 2.78 5.14
C GLU A 111 -10.15 2.22 6.07
N SER A 112 -11.31 1.86 5.52
CA SER A 112 -12.45 1.37 6.32
C SER A 112 -12.16 0.04 7.01
N ASN A 113 -11.47 -0.90 6.34
CA ASN A 113 -11.14 -2.18 6.97
C ASN A 113 -10.04 -2.03 8.02
N LEU A 114 -9.05 -1.15 7.83
CA LEU A 114 -8.06 -0.86 8.88
C LEU A 114 -8.73 -0.21 10.11
N ALA A 115 -9.61 0.76 9.90
CA ALA A 115 -10.35 1.40 10.99
C ALA A 115 -11.23 0.38 11.75
N ALA A 116 -11.95 -0.49 11.02
CA ALA A 116 -12.74 -1.56 11.62
C ALA A 116 -11.86 -2.55 12.40
N ALA A 117 -10.72 -2.96 11.83
CA ALA A 117 -9.77 -3.84 12.51
C ALA A 117 -9.23 -3.22 13.81
N GLN A 118 -8.86 -1.94 13.78
CA GLN A 118 -8.39 -1.21 14.94
C GLN A 118 -9.46 -1.09 16.03
N SER A 119 -10.70 -0.76 15.65
CA SER A 119 -11.84 -0.67 16.57
C SER A 119 -12.09 -2.01 17.25
N THR A 120 -12.24 -3.09 16.47
CA THR A 120 -12.46 -4.43 17.02
C THR A 120 -11.31 -4.85 17.94
N LEU A 121 -10.06 -4.61 17.54
CA LEU A 121 -8.89 -4.97 18.34
C LEU A 121 -8.84 -4.21 19.68
N ALA A 122 -9.30 -2.95 19.71
CA ALA A 122 -9.39 -2.16 20.93
C ALA A 122 -10.39 -2.75 21.94
N GLU A 123 -11.48 -3.33 21.45
CA GLU A 123 -12.57 -3.91 22.25
C GLU A 123 -12.25 -5.32 22.79
N ILE A 124 -11.31 -6.04 22.18
CA ILE A 124 -10.94 -7.38 22.66
C ILE A 124 -10.17 -7.28 23.98
N THR A 125 -10.65 -8.04 24.96
CA THR A 125 -10.01 -8.26 26.27
C THR A 125 -9.89 -9.74 26.54
N SER A 126 -8.89 -10.16 27.31
CA SER A 126 -8.75 -11.53 27.82
C SER A 126 -8.24 -11.52 29.25
N ALA A 127 -8.56 -12.54 30.03
CA ALA A 127 -7.98 -12.78 31.34
C ALA A 127 -6.68 -13.61 31.27
N ASP A 128 -6.42 -14.26 30.13
CA ASP A 128 -5.19 -15.01 29.92
C ASP A 128 -4.00 -14.03 29.69
N PRO A 129 -2.92 -14.12 30.48
CA PRO A 129 -1.78 -13.23 30.35
C PRO A 129 -1.05 -13.33 29.00
N ALA A 130 -0.97 -14.52 28.40
CA ALA A 130 -0.33 -14.75 27.12
C ALA A 130 -1.17 -14.16 25.97
N VAL A 131 -2.50 -14.34 26.00
CA VAL A 131 -3.41 -13.67 25.06
C VAL A 131 -3.34 -12.16 25.22
N THR A 132 -3.32 -11.65 26.45
CA THR A 132 -3.22 -10.22 26.73
C THR A 132 -1.93 -9.61 26.17
N ALA A 133 -0.78 -10.29 26.35
CA ALA A 133 0.49 -9.85 25.80
C ALA A 133 0.47 -9.79 24.26
N ASN A 134 -0.08 -10.82 23.62
CA ASN A 134 -0.19 -10.86 22.16
C ASN A 134 -1.23 -9.87 21.61
N LEU A 135 -2.33 -9.60 22.33
CA LEU A 135 -3.28 -8.55 22.00
C LEU A 135 -2.60 -7.19 22.03
N GLN A 136 -1.78 -6.92 23.05
CA GLN A 136 -1.04 -5.67 23.14
C GLN A 136 -0.02 -5.54 21.99
N ASN A 137 0.66 -6.64 21.63
CA ASN A 137 1.55 -6.65 20.47
C ASN A 137 0.79 -6.37 19.16
N ALA A 138 -0.37 -7.01 18.96
CA ALA A 138 -1.21 -6.74 17.80
C ALA A 138 -1.67 -5.27 17.75
N LYS A 139 -2.02 -4.67 18.89
CA LYS A 139 -2.40 -3.24 18.98
C LYS A 139 -1.24 -2.34 18.55
N THR A 140 -0.03 -2.61 19.02
CA THR A 140 1.18 -1.87 18.62
C THR A 140 1.47 -2.04 17.13
N GLN A 141 1.37 -3.26 16.60
CA GLN A 141 1.56 -3.50 15.16
C GLN A 141 0.51 -2.75 14.32
N MET A 142 -0.75 -2.71 14.76
CA MET A 142 -1.79 -1.92 14.09
C MET A 142 -1.48 -0.42 14.09
N GLN A 143 -0.98 0.11 15.21
CA GLN A 143 -0.54 1.51 15.28
C GLN A 143 0.62 1.80 14.32
N ASN A 144 1.56 0.86 14.16
CA ASN A 144 2.63 1.01 13.18
C ASN A 144 2.09 1.02 11.74
N VAL A 145 1.13 0.13 11.42
CA VAL A 145 0.45 0.13 10.10
C VAL A 145 -0.17 1.50 9.80
N ASP A 146 -0.84 2.12 10.78
CA ASP A 146 -1.45 3.45 10.63
C ASP A 146 -0.41 4.57 10.44
N LEU A 147 0.66 4.56 11.25
CA LEU A 147 1.76 5.52 11.13
C LEU A 147 2.47 5.43 9.77
N VAL A 148 2.77 4.22 9.32
CA VAL A 148 3.43 3.99 8.03
C VAL A 148 2.46 4.32 6.88
N GLY A 149 1.18 3.98 7.00
CA GLY A 149 0.13 4.36 6.04
C GLY A 149 0.03 5.86 5.86
N SER A 150 0.04 6.62 6.97
CA SER A 150 0.12 8.09 6.95
C SER A 150 1.42 8.56 6.29
N GLY A 151 2.54 7.88 6.56
CA GLY A 151 3.80 8.10 5.88
C GLY A 151 3.73 7.93 4.36
N ILE A 152 2.96 6.96 3.85
CA ILE A 152 2.73 6.80 2.40
C ILE A 152 2.01 8.04 1.86
N LEU A 153 0.94 8.52 2.50
CA LEU A 153 0.20 9.70 2.04
C LEU A 153 1.07 10.98 1.99
N VAL A 154 2.00 11.12 2.93
CA VAL A 154 2.90 12.27 3.00
C VAL A 154 4.03 12.18 1.97
N ASN A 155 4.63 10.99 1.82
CA ASN A 155 5.89 10.81 1.10
C ASN A 155 5.71 10.30 -0.34
N CYS A 156 4.57 9.69 -0.67
CA CYS A 156 4.24 9.22 -2.02
C CYS A 156 3.36 10.25 -2.74
N LYS A 157 3.98 11.12 -3.55
CA LYS A 157 3.29 12.11 -4.39
C LYS A 157 3.43 11.79 -5.86
#